data_AF-A0A850GE35-F1
#
_entry.id   AF-A0A850GE35-F1
#
_cell.length_a   1.000
_cell.length_b   1.000
_cell.length_c   1.000
_cell.angle_alpha   90.00
_cell.angle_beta   90.00
_cell.angle_gamma   90.00
#
_symmetry.space_group_name_H-M   'P 1'
#
loop_
_entity.id
_entity.type
_entity.pdbx_description
1 polymer ?
#
loop_
_entity_poly.entity_id
_entity_poly.type
_entity_poly.pdbx_seq_one_letter_code
_entity_poly.pdbx_strand_id
1 'polypeptide(L)'
;MAYANHRLLQALQTTAARLRAGAPYQWGHLGMCNCGQLAQTITKRSRREIHEAALSRGGEWRDRAREYCPTSGFHVDEIIRELVDFGLNTSDLADLEHLSDDRVLRRLPEAQRGRELRRNAREDVVLYLETWAALLEDELDARARAHSPAA
;
A
#
# COMPACT_ATOMS: atom_id res chain seq x y z
N MET A 1 -4.98 -10.79 3.22
CA MET A 1 -4.79 -10.18 1.89
C MET A 1 -5.78 -9.05 1.72
N ALA A 2 -5.36 -7.99 1.05
CA ALA A 2 -6.24 -6.89 0.69
C ALA A 2 -7.47 -7.40 -0.05
N TYR A 3 -8.63 -6.84 0.28
CA TYR A 3 -9.87 -7.13 -0.42
C TYR A 3 -9.89 -6.35 -1.74
N ALA A 4 -9.80 -7.06 -2.86
CA ALA A 4 -9.88 -6.45 -4.17
C ALA A 4 -11.19 -5.67 -4.34
N ASN A 5 -11.05 -4.37 -4.59
CA ASN A 5 -12.12 -3.43 -4.83
C ASN A 5 -11.63 -2.26 -5.69
N HIS A 6 -12.53 -1.62 -6.43
CA HIS A 6 -12.16 -0.54 -7.37
C HIS A 6 -11.52 0.67 -6.68
N ARG A 7 -11.89 0.97 -5.42
CA ARG A 7 -11.30 2.11 -4.70
C ARG A 7 -9.82 1.86 -4.38
N LEU A 8 -9.50 0.67 -3.88
CA LEU A 8 -8.12 0.26 -3.60
C LEU A 8 -7.27 0.20 -4.88
N LEU A 9 -7.81 -0.39 -5.95
CA LEU A 9 -7.16 -0.41 -7.26
C LEU A 9 -6.78 1.02 -7.72
N GLN A 10 -7.75 1.94 -7.69
CA GLN A 10 -7.52 3.34 -8.07
C GLN A 10 -6.51 4.04 -7.16
N ALA A 11 -6.52 3.75 -5.85
CA ALA A 11 -5.57 4.33 -4.91
C ALA A 11 -4.14 3.86 -5.18
N LEU A 12 -3.93 2.58 -5.50
CA LEU A 12 -2.61 2.04 -5.87
C LEU A 12 -2.12 2.70 -7.17
N GLN A 13 -2.94 2.74 -8.22
CA GLN A 13 -2.61 3.37 -9.50
C GLN A 13 -2.29 4.87 -9.33
N THR A 14 -3.10 5.59 -8.56
CA THR A 14 -2.88 7.01 -8.28
C THR A 14 -1.57 7.23 -7.53
N THR A 15 -1.27 6.38 -6.53
CA THR A 15 -0.04 6.48 -5.75
C THR A 15 1.19 6.23 -6.63
N ALA A 16 1.15 5.20 -7.48
CA ALA A 16 2.22 4.91 -8.43
C ALA A 16 2.44 6.07 -9.42
N ALA A 17 1.36 6.63 -9.99
CA ALA A 17 1.43 7.76 -10.91
C ALA A 17 2.03 9.01 -10.26
N ARG A 18 1.64 9.33 -9.00
CA ARG A 18 2.22 10.44 -8.24
C ARG A 18 3.73 10.26 -8.01
N LEU A 19 4.15 9.06 -7.63
CA LEU A 19 5.57 8.75 -7.42
C LEU A 19 6.38 8.87 -8.72
N ARG A 20 5.85 8.34 -9.83
CA ARG A 20 6.45 8.50 -11.17
C ARG A 20 6.57 9.97 -11.58
N ALA A 21 5.58 10.79 -11.25
CA ALA A 21 5.58 12.23 -11.51
C ALA A 21 6.51 13.04 -10.61
N GLY A 22 7.26 12.40 -9.70
CA GLY A 22 8.26 13.07 -8.88
C GLY A 22 7.78 13.49 -7.49
N ALA A 23 6.71 12.88 -6.96
CA ALA A 23 6.34 13.10 -5.57
C ALA A 23 7.53 12.87 -4.62
N PRO A 24 7.73 13.74 -3.60
CA PRO A 24 8.83 13.59 -2.64
C PRO A 24 8.78 12.23 -1.97
N TYR A 25 9.90 11.51 -1.99
CA TYR A 25 10.02 10.17 -1.46
C TYR A 25 11.24 10.07 -0.54
N GLN A 26 11.03 9.54 0.66
CA GLN A 26 12.10 9.32 1.64
C GLN A 26 11.70 8.21 2.60
N TRP A 27 12.47 7.12 2.59
CA TRP A 27 12.22 5.95 3.44
C TRP A 27 12.10 6.30 4.93
N GLY A 28 13.04 7.09 5.46
CA GLY A 28 13.06 7.47 6.88
C GLY A 28 11.97 8.46 7.33
N HIS A 29 11.13 8.95 6.42
CA HIS A 29 10.05 9.87 6.76
C HIS A 29 8.71 9.15 6.60
N LEU A 30 8.03 8.88 7.71
CA LEU A 30 6.83 8.02 7.79
C LEU A 30 5.65 8.48 6.91
N GLY A 31 5.59 9.76 6.55
CA GLY A 31 4.62 10.28 5.60
C GLY A 31 5.05 10.25 4.13
N MET A 32 6.30 9.89 3.81
CA MET A 32 6.86 9.87 2.45
C MET A 32 7.44 8.51 2.02
N CYS A 33 7.52 7.54 2.94
CA CYS A 33 7.88 6.15 2.67
C CYS A 33 6.73 5.40 1.95
N ASN A 34 6.92 4.11 1.68
CA ASN A 34 6.01 3.30 0.85
C ASN A 34 4.57 3.34 1.37
N CYS A 35 4.35 3.00 2.64
CA CYS A 35 3.03 3.07 3.26
C CYS A 35 2.53 4.51 3.40
N GLY A 36 3.42 5.46 3.72
CA GLY A 36 3.09 6.88 3.84
C GLY A 36 2.52 7.47 2.54
N GLN A 37 3.04 7.08 1.38
CA GLN A 37 2.55 7.53 0.07
C GLN A 37 1.13 7.03 -0.21
N LEU A 38 0.87 5.75 0.08
CA LEU A 38 -0.46 5.18 -0.07
C LEU A 38 -1.44 5.83 0.93
N ALA A 39 -0.99 6.06 2.17
CA ALA A 39 -1.77 6.75 3.19
C ALA A 39 -2.16 8.17 2.78
N GLN A 40 -1.25 8.95 2.18
CA GLN A 40 -1.60 10.26 1.61
C GLN A 40 -2.72 10.13 0.56
N THR A 41 -2.62 9.14 -0.33
CA THR A 41 -3.60 8.97 -1.41
C THR A 41 -4.98 8.58 -0.89
N ILE A 42 -5.06 7.66 0.07
CA ILE A 42 -6.31 7.15 0.62
C ILE A 42 -6.97 8.17 1.53
N THR A 43 -6.21 8.69 2.49
CA THR A 43 -6.75 9.56 3.54
C THR A 43 -6.83 11.03 3.17
N LYS A 44 -6.18 11.43 2.07
CA LYS A 44 -6.01 12.84 1.66
C LYS A 44 -5.26 13.71 2.68
N ARG A 45 -4.68 13.12 3.73
CA ARG A 45 -3.78 13.81 4.66
C ARG A 45 -2.44 14.12 3.99
N SER A 46 -1.83 15.22 4.41
CA SER A 46 -0.49 15.61 3.99
C SER A 46 0.58 14.68 4.56
N ARG A 47 1.74 14.65 3.90
CA ARG A 47 2.94 13.95 4.42
C ARG A 47 3.31 14.37 5.85
N ARG A 48 3.03 15.64 6.22
CA ARG A 48 3.34 16.18 7.56
C ARG A 48 2.39 15.60 8.60
N GLU A 49 1.09 15.65 8.35
CA GLU A 49 0.08 15.10 9.27
C GLU A 49 0.28 13.61 9.50
N ILE A 50 0.57 12.84 8.44
CA ILE A 50 0.84 11.40 8.57
C ILE A 50 2.13 11.16 9.36
N HIS A 51 3.18 11.93 9.10
CA HIS A 51 4.43 11.78 9.82
C HIS A 51 4.28 12.10 11.31
N GLU A 52 3.65 13.23 11.65
CA GLU A 52 3.37 13.63 13.03
C GLU A 52 2.50 12.61 13.77
N ALA A 53 1.44 12.12 13.13
CA ALA A 53 0.60 11.06 13.70
C ALA A 53 1.43 9.80 13.98
N ALA A 54 2.30 9.41 13.05
CA ALA A 54 3.15 8.25 13.22
C ALA A 54 4.25 8.48 14.29
N LEU A 55 4.74 9.70 14.53
CA LEU A 55 5.71 9.93 15.62
C LEU A 55 5.17 9.64 17.03
N SER A 56 3.84 9.54 17.20
CA SER A 56 3.22 9.16 18.49
C SER A 56 3.63 7.79 19.02
N ARG A 57 4.22 6.95 18.17
CA ARG A 57 4.71 5.61 18.50
C ARG A 57 6.03 5.36 17.77
N GLY A 58 6.91 4.51 18.30
CA GLY A 58 8.17 4.17 17.62
C GLY A 58 7.97 3.23 16.42
N GLY A 59 9.05 2.99 15.66
CA GLY A 59 9.10 1.94 14.63
C GLY A 59 8.64 2.34 13.23
N GLU A 60 8.76 1.38 12.32
CA GLU A 60 8.33 1.45 10.91
C GLU A 60 6.82 1.18 10.79
N TRP A 61 6.25 1.32 9.59
CA TRP A 61 4.85 0.96 9.36
C TRP A 61 4.55 -0.51 9.66
N ARG A 62 5.51 -1.40 9.42
CA ARG A 62 5.41 -2.83 9.77
C ARG A 62 5.18 -3.05 11.26
N ASP A 63 5.91 -2.33 12.11
CA ASP A 63 5.79 -2.45 13.57
C ASP A 63 4.43 -1.93 14.02
N ARG A 64 4.01 -0.78 13.49
CA ARG A 64 2.72 -0.15 13.80
C ARG A 64 1.54 -1.01 13.36
N ALA A 65 1.63 -1.62 12.18
CA ALA A 65 0.60 -2.51 11.67
C ALA A 65 0.48 -3.77 12.55
N ARG A 66 1.59 -4.30 13.07
CA ARG A 66 1.59 -5.44 14.00
C ARG A 66 0.98 -5.08 15.34
N GLU A 67 1.26 -3.88 15.84
CA GLU A 67 0.79 -3.42 17.14
C GLU A 67 -0.50 -2.60 17.08
N TYR A 68 -1.17 -2.58 15.93
CA TYR A 68 -2.39 -1.83 15.68
C TYR A 68 -3.49 -2.26 16.65
N CYS A 69 -4.02 -1.29 17.38
CA CYS A 69 -5.15 -1.48 18.28
C CYS A 69 -6.15 -0.33 18.05
N PRO A 70 -7.39 -0.61 17.58
CA PRO A 70 -8.35 0.45 17.27
C PRO A 70 -8.79 1.25 18.50
N THR A 71 -8.57 0.77 19.72
CA THR A 71 -9.02 1.40 20.96
C THR A 71 -7.89 2.09 21.74
N SER A 72 -6.67 2.13 21.21
CA SER A 72 -5.48 2.70 21.88
C SER A 72 -5.55 4.23 22.09
N GLY A 73 -6.28 4.94 21.22
CA GLY A 73 -6.31 6.40 21.17
C GLY A 73 -5.13 7.05 20.42
N PHE A 74 -4.23 6.30 19.79
CA PHE A 74 -3.15 6.89 18.98
C PHE A 74 -3.66 7.39 17.62
N HIS A 75 -3.22 8.58 17.20
CA HIS A 75 -3.58 9.16 15.90
C HIS A 75 -3.14 8.29 14.70
N VAL A 76 -2.04 7.55 14.82
CA VAL A 76 -1.61 6.63 13.76
C VAL A 76 -2.58 5.46 13.59
N ASP A 77 -3.25 5.03 14.66
CA ASP A 77 -4.20 3.94 14.59
C ASP A 77 -5.50 4.38 13.90
N GLU A 78 -5.85 5.67 13.93
CA GLU A 78 -6.94 6.23 13.10
C GLU A 78 -6.59 6.11 11.61
N ILE A 79 -5.35 6.44 11.24
CA ILE A 79 -4.88 6.30 9.85
C ILE A 79 -4.89 4.83 9.44
N ILE A 80 -4.35 3.92 10.26
CA ILE A 80 -4.35 2.48 9.97
C ILE A 80 -5.79 1.96 9.82
N ARG A 81 -6.72 2.40 10.66
CA ARG A 81 -8.14 2.05 10.54
C ARG A 81 -8.70 2.45 9.19
N GLU A 82 -8.49 3.70 8.76
CA GLU A 82 -8.96 4.16 7.46
C GLU A 82 -8.38 3.34 6.30
N LEU A 83 -7.11 2.93 6.39
CA LEU A 83 -6.49 2.05 5.40
C LEU A 83 -7.15 0.67 5.38
N VAL A 84 -7.42 0.10 6.56
CA VAL A 84 -8.09 -1.20 6.70
C VAL A 84 -9.52 -1.14 6.17
N ASP A 85 -10.28 -0.10 6.52
CA ASP A 85 -11.65 0.13 6.04
C ASP A 85 -11.70 0.37 4.52
N PHE A 86 -10.58 0.82 3.92
CA PHE A 86 -10.43 0.95 2.46
C PHE A 86 -10.23 -0.38 1.75
N GLY A 87 -10.00 -1.46 2.49
CA GLY A 87 -9.81 -2.83 1.99
C GLY A 87 -8.40 -3.38 2.16
N LEU A 88 -7.50 -2.69 2.85
CA LEU A 88 -6.20 -3.27 3.26
C LEU A 88 -6.39 -4.11 4.53
N ASN A 89 -5.38 -4.91 4.88
CA ASN A 89 -5.20 -5.39 6.24
C ASN A 89 -3.79 -5.05 6.73
N THR A 90 -3.51 -5.33 7.99
CA THR A 90 -2.22 -5.01 8.63
C THR A 90 -1.03 -5.75 8.00
N SER A 91 -1.23 -6.98 7.49
CA SER A 91 -0.16 -7.68 6.78
C SER A 91 0.19 -7.02 5.45
N ASP A 92 -0.79 -6.47 4.72
CA ASP A 92 -0.49 -5.77 3.46
C ASP A 92 0.31 -4.47 3.71
N LEU A 93 0.09 -3.79 4.86
CA LEU A 93 0.89 -2.64 5.26
C LEU A 93 2.33 -3.06 5.61
N ALA A 94 2.49 -4.16 6.34
CA ALA A 94 3.79 -4.73 6.64
C ALA A 94 4.57 -5.12 5.36
N ASP A 95 3.87 -5.70 4.39
CA ASP A 95 4.45 -6.11 3.11
C ASP A 95 4.76 -4.93 2.21
N LEU A 96 3.89 -3.91 2.16
CA LEU A 96 4.15 -2.69 1.39
C LEU A 96 5.37 -1.93 1.91
N GLU A 97 5.58 -1.92 3.22
CA GLU A 97 6.77 -1.31 3.81
C GLU A 97 8.03 -1.96 3.20
N HIS A 98 8.12 -3.29 3.20
CA HIS A 98 9.34 -3.98 2.73
C HIS A 98 9.29 -4.47 1.27
N LEU A 99 8.23 -4.16 0.53
CA LEU A 99 7.96 -4.66 -0.82
C LEU A 99 7.99 -6.21 -0.90
N SER A 100 7.34 -6.88 0.07
CA SER A 100 7.55 -8.31 0.34
C SER A 100 6.37 -9.24 0.11
N ASP A 101 5.24 -8.78 -0.46
CA ASP A 101 4.12 -9.69 -0.75
C ASP A 101 4.49 -10.66 -1.89
N ASP A 102 4.67 -11.93 -1.57
CA ASP A 102 4.97 -13.00 -2.52
C ASP A 102 4.01 -13.07 -3.72
N ARG A 103 2.74 -12.69 -3.54
CA ARG A 103 1.75 -12.68 -4.63
C ARG A 103 2.05 -11.59 -5.64
N VAL A 104 2.47 -10.42 -5.16
CA VAL A 104 2.90 -9.30 -5.99
C VAL A 104 4.25 -9.62 -6.63
N LEU A 105 5.21 -10.14 -5.85
CA LEU A 105 6.55 -10.47 -6.35
C LEU A 105 6.52 -11.55 -7.44
N ARG A 106 5.65 -12.55 -7.33
CA ARG A 106 5.42 -13.57 -8.38
C ARG A 106 4.71 -13.02 -9.62
N ARG A 107 4.28 -11.77 -9.63
CA ARG A 107 3.67 -11.12 -10.80
C ARG A 107 4.54 -10.04 -11.43
N LEU A 108 5.74 -9.82 -10.91
CA LEU A 108 6.69 -8.93 -11.53
C LEU A 108 6.95 -9.32 -13.01
N PRO A 109 7.23 -8.33 -13.88
CA PRO A 109 7.62 -8.58 -15.26
C PRO A 109 8.77 -9.58 -15.33
N GLU A 110 8.80 -10.42 -16.37
CA GLU A 110 9.77 -11.51 -16.51
C GLU A 110 11.22 -11.04 -16.33
N ALA A 111 11.59 -9.93 -16.99
CA ALA A 111 12.92 -9.32 -16.89
C ALA A 111 13.30 -8.87 -15.46
N GLN A 112 12.34 -8.81 -14.55
CA GLN A 112 12.51 -8.33 -13.17
C GLN A 112 12.14 -9.39 -12.13
N ARG A 113 11.76 -10.61 -12.55
CA ARG A 113 11.31 -11.67 -11.66
C ARG A 113 12.50 -12.30 -10.92
N GLY A 114 12.30 -12.61 -9.63
CA GLY A 114 13.34 -13.22 -8.79
C GLY A 114 14.41 -12.25 -8.30
N ARG A 115 14.35 -10.96 -8.70
CA ARG A 115 15.19 -9.91 -8.14
C ARG A 115 14.62 -9.41 -6.81
N GLU A 116 15.50 -8.98 -5.91
CA GLU A 116 15.10 -8.27 -4.70
C GLU A 116 14.75 -6.80 -5.04
N LEU A 117 13.57 -6.36 -4.62
CA LEU A 117 13.15 -4.96 -4.74
C LEU A 117 13.75 -4.15 -3.59
N ARG A 118 14.31 -2.98 -3.89
CA ARG A 118 14.87 -2.12 -2.86
C ARG A 118 13.77 -1.25 -2.28
N ARG A 119 13.41 -1.49 -1.03
CA ARG A 119 12.36 -0.74 -0.34
C ARG A 119 12.58 0.77 -0.29
N ASN A 120 13.82 1.24 -0.44
CA ASN A 120 14.22 2.65 -0.44
C ASN A 120 14.49 3.21 -1.86
N ALA A 121 14.18 2.47 -2.92
CA ALA A 121 14.25 2.95 -4.30
C ALA A 121 12.83 3.22 -4.81
N ARG A 122 12.52 4.49 -5.08
CA ARG A 122 11.20 4.93 -5.54
C ARG A 122 10.71 4.13 -6.76
N GLU A 123 11.61 3.82 -7.68
CA GLU A 123 11.29 3.09 -8.91
C GLU A 123 10.83 1.65 -8.62
N ASP A 124 11.42 1.01 -7.61
CA ASP A 124 11.00 -0.33 -7.16
C ASP A 124 9.64 -0.27 -6.45
N VAL A 125 9.36 0.81 -5.71
CA VAL A 125 8.04 1.03 -5.08
C VAL A 125 6.96 1.24 -6.15
N VAL A 126 7.23 2.05 -7.18
CA VAL A 126 6.30 2.26 -8.30
C VAL A 126 5.98 0.94 -8.98
N LEU A 127 7.00 0.15 -9.32
CA LEU A 127 6.82 -1.17 -9.94
C LEU A 127 5.95 -2.09 -9.07
N TYR A 128 6.23 -2.13 -7.77
CA TYR A 128 5.48 -2.95 -6.83
C TYR A 128 4.00 -2.54 -6.78
N LEU A 129 3.72 -1.24 -6.66
CA LEU A 129 2.35 -0.71 -6.61
C LEU A 129 1.57 -1.00 -7.91
N GLU A 130 2.20 -0.87 -9.07
CA GLU A 130 1.57 -1.18 -10.36
C GLU A 130 1.32 -2.68 -10.54
N THR A 131 2.27 -3.51 -10.10
CA THR A 131 2.11 -4.97 -10.12
C THR A 131 0.99 -5.41 -9.17
N TRP A 132 0.89 -4.78 -8.01
CA TRP A 132 -0.19 -5.02 -7.07
C TRP A 132 -1.55 -4.55 -7.61
N ALA A 133 -1.59 -3.38 -8.25
CA ALA A 133 -2.80 -2.90 -8.93
C ALA A 133 -3.29 -3.91 -9.99
N ALA A 134 -2.39 -4.41 -10.86
CA ALA A 134 -2.73 -5.41 -11.87
C ALA A 134 -3.24 -6.73 -11.25
N LEU A 135 -2.67 -7.16 -10.10
CA LEU A 135 -3.19 -8.30 -9.34
C LEU A 135 -4.64 -8.09 -8.89
N LEU A 136 -4.97 -6.91 -8.34
CA LEU A 136 -6.33 -6.63 -7.88
C LEU A 136 -7.32 -6.49 -9.05
N GLU A 137 -6.87 -5.95 -10.18
CA GLU A 137 -7.67 -5.86 -11.41
C GLU A 137 -8.06 -7.26 -11.92
N ASP A 138 -7.11 -8.19 -12.01
CA ASP A 138 -7.38 -9.58 -12.38
C ASP A 138 -8.37 -10.28 -11.43
N GLU A 139 -8.26 -10.02 -10.12
CA GLU A 139 -9.18 -10.57 -9.11
C GLU A 139 -10.61 -10.02 -9.27
N LEU A 140 -10.75 -8.72 -9.58
CA LEU A 140 -12.05 -8.11 -9.85
C LEU A 140 -12.68 -8.67 -11.12
N ASP A 141 -11.89 -8.80 -12.18
CA ASP A 141 -12.31 -9.38 -13.45
C ASP A 141 -12.74 -10.84 -13.31
N ALA A 142 -11.98 -11.64 -12.55
CA ALA A 142 -12.34 -13.03 -12.26
C ALA A 142 -13.66 -13.12 -11.49
N ARG A 143 -13.86 -12.25 -10.50
CA ARG A 143 -15.11 -12.17 -9.75
C ARG A 143 -16.27 -11.75 -10.63
N ALA A 144 -16.10 -10.76 -11.49
CA ALA A 144 -17.14 -10.31 -12.42
C ALA A 144 -17.57 -11.45 -13.37
N ARG A 145 -16.60 -12.18 -13.94
CA ARG A 145 -16.87 -13.36 -14.78
C ARG A 145 -17.63 -14.45 -14.02
N ALA A 146 -17.29 -14.71 -12.76
CA ALA A 146 -17.96 -15.72 -11.94
C ALA A 146 -19.42 -15.35 -11.57
N HIS A 147 -19.76 -14.05 -11.55
CA HIS A 147 -21.10 -13.55 -11.24
C HIS A 147 -21.95 -13.26 -12.48
N SER A 148 -21.39 -13.37 -13.70
CA SER A 148 -22.15 -13.26 -14.94
C SER A 148 -22.78 -14.62 -15.26
N PRO A 149 -24.11 -14.80 -15.16
CA PRO A 149 -24.73 -16.05 -15.58
C PRO A 149 -24.50 -16.22 -17.09
N ALA A 150 -24.07 -17.42 -17.50
CA ALA A 150 -24.00 -17.78 -18.92
C ALA A 150 -25.37 -17.49 -19.56
N ALA A 151 -25.36 -16.62 -20.59
CA ALA A 151 -26.53 -16.31 -21.41
C ALA A 151 -26.93 -17.50 -22.29
#